data_AF-A0A8S0FZQ1-F1
#
_entry.id   AF-A0A8S0FZQ1-F1
#
_cell.length_a   1.000
_cell.length_b   1.000
_cell.length_c   1.000
_cell.angle_alpha   90.00
_cell.angle_beta   90.00
_cell.angle_gamma   90.00
#
_symmetry.space_group_name_H-M   'P 1'
#
loop_
_entity.id
_entity.type
_entity.pdbx_description
1 polymer ?
#
loop_
_entity_poly.entity_id
_entity_poly.type
_entity_poly.pdbx_seq_one_letter_code
_entity_poly.pdbx_strand_id
1 'polypeptide(L)'
;MKADNPFDLLLPAAMAKVAEEAGVYKATKHPLKTFYLAITAGVFISIAFVFYITATTGTGTMPFGMAKLIGGICFSLGLILCVVCGADLFTSTVLIVVAKASGRITWGQLAKNWLT
;
A
#
# COMPACT_ATOMS: atom_id res chain seq x y z
N MET A 1 6.79 -26.69 -2.29
CA MET A 1 5.96 -26.82 -3.50
C MET A 1 6.05 -25.50 -4.25
N LYS A 2 6.85 -25.43 -5.31
CA LYS A 2 6.79 -24.31 -6.25
C LYS A 2 5.52 -24.51 -7.07
N ALA A 3 4.56 -23.61 -6.93
CA ALA A 3 3.42 -23.57 -7.82
C ALA A 3 3.85 -22.73 -9.02
N ASP A 4 4.06 -23.38 -10.17
CA ASP A 4 4.17 -22.71 -11.47
C ASP A 4 2.77 -22.23 -11.89
N ASN A 5 2.16 -21.36 -11.08
CA ASN A 5 0.85 -20.78 -11.32
C ASN A 5 1.05 -19.28 -11.65
N PRO A 6 0.60 -18.78 -12.82
CA PRO A 6 0.79 -17.39 -13.22
C PRO A 6 0.21 -16.35 -12.24
N PHE A 7 -0.65 -16.77 -11.31
CA PHE A 7 -1.31 -15.90 -10.33
C PHE A 7 -0.78 -16.04 -8.89
N ASP A 8 0.26 -16.86 -8.65
CA ASP A 8 0.89 -17.08 -7.33
C ASP A 8 -0.12 -17.18 -6.16
N LEU A 9 -1.14 -18.03 -6.33
CA LEU A 9 -2.24 -18.21 -5.39
C LEU A 9 -1.78 -19.03 -4.18
N LEU A 10 -1.08 -18.37 -3.26
CA LEU A 10 -0.52 -18.98 -2.07
C LEU A 10 -1.59 -19.29 -1.02
N LEU A 11 -1.46 -20.45 -0.38
CA LEU A 11 -2.23 -20.77 0.83
C LEU A 11 -1.90 -19.76 1.94
N PRO A 12 -2.83 -19.50 2.90
CA PRO A 12 -2.64 -18.48 3.93
C PRO A 12 -1.30 -18.55 4.68
N ALA A 13 -0.82 -19.76 5.00
CA ALA A 13 0.46 -19.96 5.65
C ALA A 13 1.66 -19.51 4.80
N ALA A 14 1.61 -19.75 3.48
CA ALA A 14 2.64 -19.31 2.55
C ALA A 14 2.54 -17.80 2.28
N MET A 15 1.33 -17.24 2.17
CA MET A 15 1.13 -15.79 2.03
C MET A 15 1.65 -15.02 3.25
N ALA A 16 1.46 -15.55 4.47
CA ALA A 16 2.02 -14.96 5.68
C ALA A 16 3.56 -14.88 5.62
N LYS A 17 4.23 -15.87 5.00
CA LYS A 17 5.68 -15.84 4.79
C LYS A 17 6.11 -14.78 3.78
N VAL A 18 5.34 -14.57 2.71
CA VAL A 18 5.59 -13.47 1.77
C VAL A 18 5.42 -12.11 2.47
N ALA A 19 4.36 -11.93 3.25
CA ALA A 19 4.14 -10.69 4.01
C ALA A 19 5.24 -10.45 5.05
N GLU A 20 5.71 -11.50 5.71
CA GLU A 20 6.84 -11.46 6.64
C GLU A 20 8.13 -11.02 5.95
N GLU A 21 8.48 -11.61 4.80
CA GLU A 21 9.66 -11.24 4.01
C GLU A 21 9.59 -9.80 3.49
N ALA A 22 8.43 -9.39 2.97
CA ALA A 22 8.18 -8.00 2.57
C ALA A 22 8.33 -7.04 3.76
N GLY A 23 7.85 -7.42 4.94
CA GLY A 23 7.98 -6.64 6.17
C GLY A 23 9.44 -6.47 6.61
N VAL A 24 10.24 -7.54 6.55
CA VAL A 24 11.69 -7.49 6.85
C VAL A 24 12.42 -6.58 5.86
N TYR A 25 12.12 -6.70 4.56
CA TYR A 25 12.72 -5.85 3.53
C TYR A 25 12.42 -4.38 3.80
N LYS A 26 11.15 -4.01 4.05
CA LYS A 26 10.77 -2.62 4.33
C LYS A 26 11.41 -2.09 5.62
N ALA A 27 11.49 -2.90 6.67
CA ALA A 27 12.08 -2.51 7.95
C ALA A 27 13.61 -2.32 7.92
N THR A 28 14.31 -3.01 7.02
CA THR A 28 15.79 -2.98 6.93
C THR A 28 16.32 -2.13 5.77
N LYS A 29 15.43 -1.61 4.92
CA LYS A 29 15.80 -0.73 3.80
C LYS A 29 16.46 0.57 4.28
N HIS A 30 17.33 1.14 3.44
CA HIS A 30 17.97 2.42 3.73
C HIS A 30 16.92 3.53 3.99
N PRO A 31 17.03 4.26 5.12
CA PRO A 31 16.04 5.27 5.51
C PRO A 31 15.72 6.30 4.41
N LEU A 32 16.74 6.86 3.75
CA LEU A 32 16.52 7.83 2.67
C LEU A 32 15.69 7.26 1.51
N LYS A 33 15.83 5.96 1.21
CA LYS A 33 15.04 5.31 0.15
C LYS A 33 13.57 5.20 0.57
N THR A 34 13.29 4.91 1.86
CA THR A 34 11.93 4.90 2.41
C THR A 34 11.31 6.29 2.31
N PHE A 35 12.03 7.32 2.71
CA PHE A 35 11.56 8.71 2.65
C PHE A 35 11.12 9.13 1.24
N TYR A 36 11.96 8.90 0.21
CA TYR A 36 11.59 9.24 -1.17
C TYR A 36 10.40 8.42 -1.70
N LEU A 37 10.29 7.14 -1.30
CA LEU A 37 9.17 6.30 -1.69
C LEU A 37 7.87 6.68 -0.96
N ALA A 38 7.96 7.22 0.26
CA ALA A 38 6.82 7.78 0.98
C ALA A 38 6.32 9.09 0.33
N ILE A 39 7.23 9.97 -0.10
CA ILE A 39 6.87 11.16 -0.90
C ILE A 39 6.14 10.74 -2.18
N THR A 40 6.70 9.76 -2.89
CA THR A 40 6.11 9.24 -4.14
C THR A 40 4.71 8.67 -3.89
N ALA A 41 4.51 7.93 -2.80
CA ALA A 41 3.18 7.46 -2.40
C ALA A 41 2.22 8.63 -2.15
N GLY A 42 2.66 9.68 -1.45
CA GLY A 42 1.88 10.89 -1.23
C GLY A 42 1.44 11.59 -2.52
N VAL A 43 2.33 11.67 -3.51
CA VAL A 43 2.02 12.21 -4.85
C VAL A 43 0.91 11.38 -5.52
N PHE A 44 1.02 10.05 -5.52
CA PHE A 44 0.00 9.19 -6.15
C PHE A 44 -1.37 9.27 -5.46
N ILE A 45 -1.39 9.32 -4.13
CA ILE A 45 -2.65 9.49 -3.39
C ILE A 45 -3.24 10.88 -3.66
N SER A 46 -2.41 11.92 -3.80
CA SER A 46 -2.89 13.27 -4.13
C SER A 46 -3.51 13.33 -5.53
N ILE A 47 -2.87 12.71 -6.53
CA ILE A 47 -3.40 12.60 -7.89
C ILE A 47 -4.75 11.86 -7.88
N ALA A 48 -4.85 10.75 -7.15
CA ALA A 48 -6.08 9.99 -7.03
C ALA A 48 -7.20 10.77 -6.31
N PHE A 49 -6.84 11.57 -5.31
CA PHE A 49 -7.79 12.44 -4.62
C PHE A 49 -8.28 13.57 -5.52
N VAL A 50 -7.41 14.22 -6.30
CA VAL A 50 -7.80 15.20 -7.31
C VAL A 50 -8.76 14.57 -8.33
N PHE A 51 -8.47 13.36 -8.80
CA PHE A 51 -9.36 12.66 -9.72
C PHE A 51 -10.72 12.33 -9.08
N TYR A 52 -10.73 11.85 -7.84
CA TYR A 52 -11.95 11.61 -7.06
C TYR A 52 -12.81 12.88 -6.97
N ILE A 53 -12.24 14.02 -6.58
CA ILE A 53 -13.03 15.26 -6.42
C ILE A 53 -13.51 15.77 -7.77
N THR A 54 -12.70 15.69 -8.83
CA THR A 54 -13.11 16.10 -10.17
C THR A 54 -14.28 15.26 -10.69
N ALA A 55 -14.26 13.94 -10.46
CA ALA A 55 -15.32 13.05 -10.91
C ALA A 55 -16.61 13.15 -10.07
N THR A 56 -16.51 13.57 -8.80
CA THR A 56 -17.66 13.64 -7.87
C THR A 56 -18.23 15.04 -7.69
N THR A 57 -17.50 16.09 -8.10
CA THR A 57 -18.02 17.46 -8.05
C THR A 57 -19.14 17.64 -9.08
N GLY A 58 -20.27 18.19 -8.63
CA GLY A 58 -21.42 18.44 -9.49
C GLY A 58 -22.34 17.23 -9.70
N THR A 59 -22.08 16.07 -9.07
CA THR A 59 -22.95 14.88 -9.17
C THR A 59 -24.21 14.98 -8.29
N GLY A 60 -24.70 16.18 -7.97
CA GLY A 60 -25.81 16.38 -7.03
C GLY A 60 -27.16 15.81 -7.50
N THR A 61 -27.34 15.64 -8.81
CA THR A 61 -28.52 15.01 -9.43
C THR A 61 -28.39 13.49 -9.58
N MET A 62 -27.20 12.94 -9.33
CA MET A 62 -26.94 11.50 -9.42
C MET A 62 -27.30 10.81 -8.11
N PRO A 63 -27.82 9.55 -8.14
CA PRO A 63 -27.99 8.77 -6.93
C PRO A 63 -26.69 8.67 -6.13
N PHE A 64 -26.78 8.90 -4.81
CA PHE A 64 -25.61 8.96 -3.92
C PHE A 64 -24.66 7.76 -4.07
N GLY A 65 -25.21 6.54 -4.16
CA GLY A 65 -24.42 5.33 -4.32
C GLY A 65 -23.59 5.31 -5.62
N MET A 66 -24.14 5.83 -6.71
CA MET A 66 -23.44 5.89 -8.00
C MET A 66 -22.31 6.92 -7.97
N ALA A 67 -22.55 8.11 -7.41
CA ALA A 67 -21.52 9.12 -7.23
C ALA A 67 -20.34 8.59 -6.39
N LYS A 68 -20.63 7.87 -5.30
CA LYS A 68 -19.60 7.26 -4.45
C LYS A 68 -18.87 6.11 -5.13
N LEU A 69 -19.56 5.28 -5.91
CA LEU A 69 -18.94 4.20 -6.68
C LEU A 69 -17.94 4.74 -7.71
N ILE A 70 -18.34 5.75 -8.48
CA ILE A 70 -17.47 6.41 -9.47
C ILE A 70 -16.26 7.02 -8.76
N GLY A 71 -16.48 7.76 -7.67
CA GLY A 71 -15.38 8.30 -6.87
C GLY A 71 -14.42 7.21 -6.39
N GLY A 72 -14.94 6.09 -5.87
CA GLY A 72 -14.12 4.96 -5.42
C GLY A 72 -13.27 4.35 -6.54
N ILE A 73 -13.83 4.20 -7.74
CA ILE A 73 -13.09 3.73 -8.91
C ILE A 73 -11.98 4.73 -9.27
N CYS A 74 -12.27 6.03 -9.32
CA CYS A 74 -11.28 7.07 -9.58
C CYS A 74 -10.14 7.06 -8.53
N PHE A 75 -10.47 6.90 -7.25
CA PHE A 75 -9.48 6.85 -6.18
C PHE A 75 -8.60 5.60 -6.23
N SER A 76 -9.13 4.46 -6.68
CA SER A 76 -8.39 3.20 -6.77
C SER A 76 -7.11 3.30 -7.61
N LEU A 77 -7.08 4.22 -8.57
CA LEU A 77 -5.88 4.54 -9.37
C LEU A 77 -4.66 4.85 -8.50
N GLY A 78 -4.83 5.57 -7.40
CA GLY A 78 -3.71 5.93 -6.51
C GLY A 78 -3.05 4.72 -5.88
N LEU A 79 -3.85 3.74 -5.46
CA LEU A 79 -3.34 2.49 -4.90
C LEU A 79 -2.65 1.63 -5.98
N ILE A 80 -3.19 1.59 -7.20
CA ILE A 80 -2.57 0.88 -8.33
C ILE A 80 -1.19 1.48 -8.65
N LEU A 81 -1.07 2.81 -8.70
CA LEU A 81 0.21 3.48 -8.92
C LEU A 81 1.22 3.15 -7.81
N CYS A 82 0.80 3.16 -6.54
CA CYS A 82 1.65 2.75 -5.42
C CYS A 82 2.17 1.31 -5.57
N VAL A 83 1.32 0.38 -6.00
CA VAL A 83 1.70 -1.03 -6.19
C VAL A 83 2.65 -1.20 -7.37
N VAL A 84 2.34 -0.63 -8.53
CA VAL A 84 3.13 -0.79 -9.76
C VAL A 84 4.50 -0.13 -9.63
N CYS A 85 4.58 1.06 -9.02
CA CYS A 85 5.83 1.79 -8.84
C CYS A 85 6.58 1.39 -7.55
N GLY A 86 6.00 0.54 -6.70
CA GLY A 86 6.61 0.09 -5.45
C GLY A 86 6.76 1.19 -4.39
N ALA A 87 5.83 2.14 -4.34
CA ALA A 87 5.84 3.23 -3.37
C ALA A 87 5.49 2.73 -1.96
N ASP A 88 6.09 3.35 -0.93
CA ASP A 88 5.87 2.97 0.47
C ASP A 88 4.81 3.86 1.10
N LEU A 89 3.54 3.52 0.86
CA LEU A 89 2.42 4.12 1.55
C LEU A 89 2.40 3.65 3.01
N PHE A 90 2.15 4.56 3.96
CA PHE A 90 2.12 4.25 5.40
C PHE A 90 1.21 3.06 5.75
N THR A 91 0.02 2.96 5.17
CA THR A 91 -0.89 1.83 5.43
C THR A 91 -0.29 0.47 5.01
N SER A 92 0.59 0.46 4.01
CA SER A 92 1.32 -0.73 3.60
C SER A 92 2.48 -1.08 4.54
N THR A 93 3.07 -0.09 5.22
CA THR A 93 4.13 -0.30 6.21
C THR A 93 3.56 -0.74 7.55
N VAL A 94 2.26 -0.56 7.81
CA VAL A 94 1.59 -1.16 8.98
C VAL A 94 1.72 -2.70 8.98
N LEU A 95 1.68 -3.34 7.80
CA LEU A 95 1.85 -4.80 7.69
C LEU A 95 3.28 -5.30 8.03
N ILE A 96 4.25 -4.40 8.22
CA ILE A 96 5.57 -4.76 8.80
C ILE A 96 5.39 -5.41 10.18
N VAL A 97 4.27 -5.17 10.87
CA VAL A 97 3.91 -5.85 12.12
C VAL A 97 3.91 -7.38 11.99
N VAL A 98 3.67 -7.95 10.81
CA VAL A 98 3.75 -9.40 10.57
C VAL A 98 5.19 -9.89 10.79
N ALA A 99 6.18 -9.19 10.23
CA ALA A 99 7.59 -9.49 10.48
C ALA A 99 7.96 -9.34 11.97
N LYS A 100 7.32 -8.39 12.67
CA LYS A 100 7.53 -8.21 14.11
C LYS A 100 6.93 -9.36 14.93
N ALA A 101 5.73 -9.80 14.57
CA ALA A 101 5.02 -10.92 15.19
C ALA A 101 5.78 -12.24 15.00
N SER A 102 6.40 -12.44 13.83
CA SER A 102 7.31 -13.55 13.55
C SER A 102 8.69 -13.42 14.23
N GLY A 103 8.94 -12.37 15.01
CA GLY A 103 10.21 -12.18 15.74
C GLY A 103 11.41 -11.79 14.88
N ARG A 104 11.20 -11.42 13.61
CA ARG A 104 12.30 -11.14 12.66
C ARG A 104 12.83 -9.71 12.69
N ILE A 105 12.09 -8.81 13.33
CA ILE A 105 12.50 -7.41 13.52
C ILE A 105 12.21 -6.95 14.96
N THR A 106 12.79 -5.82 15.33
CA THR A 106 12.55 -5.15 16.62
C THR A 106 11.47 -4.06 16.48
N TRP A 107 10.89 -3.67 17.62
CA TRP A 107 9.98 -2.52 17.67
C TRP A 107 10.68 -1.22 17.24
N GLY A 108 11.98 -1.09 17.51
CA GLY A 108 12.78 0.06 17.08
C GLY A 108 12.94 0.14 15.56
N GLN A 109 13.11 -0.99 14.86
CA GLN A 109 13.17 -1.01 13.39
C GLN A 109 11.83 -0.62 12.76
N LEU A 110 10.72 -1.08 13.34
CA LEU A 110 9.37 -0.72 12.91
C LEU A 110 9.11 0.78 13.14
N ALA A 111 9.40 1.31 14.33
CA ALA A 111 9.24 2.74 14.61
C ALA A 111 10.12 3.62 13.72
N LYS A 112 11.38 3.21 13.49
CA LYS A 112 12.29 3.91 12.57
C LYS A 112 11.72 3.96 11.16
N ASN A 113 11.15 2.87 10.65
CA ASN A 113 10.52 2.85 9.33
C ASN A 113 9.31 3.80 9.24
N TRP A 114 8.53 3.97 10.30
CA TRP A 114 7.38 4.89 10.29
C TRP A 114 7.76 6.36 10.46
N LEU A 115 8.86 6.65 11.14
CA LEU A 115 9.36 8.01 11.36
C LEU A 115 10.29 8.51 10.24
N THR A 116 10.60 7.64 9.27
CA THR A 116 11.42 7.97 8.10
C THR A 116 10.57 7.96 6.85
#